data_AF-A0A535WN70-F1
#
_entry.id   AF-A0A535WN70-F1
#
_cell.length_a   1.000
_cell.length_b   1.000
_cell.length_c   1.000
_cell.angle_alpha   90.00
_cell.angle_beta   90.00
_cell.angle_gamma   90.00
#
_symmetry.space_group_name_H-M   'P 1'
#
loop_
_entity.id
_entity.type
_entity.pdbx_description
1 polymer ?
#
loop_
_entity_poly.entity_id
_entity_poly.type
_entity_poly.pdbx_seq_one_letter_code
_entity_poly.pdbx_strand_id
1 'polypeptide(L)'
;MDDIRAVMDAAGSDGAALLGISEGGPLSIVFGCTYPERTVALVVYGSYACWMRDDDYPFGQSPEQLRDFLDSMHRAWETGEWWAQFNPSVLADEHYKSWWARYLRAAASPGMAAALVRMNSQIDVRDLLQRVKIPTLILHRTEETRFDVANARYLAQRIPNAKLVELPGADHWPWVGDAESVLKEVEIFLTGTQRRPRGAAFGIGAEALTRREHEIVLLAIEGETAVKIAKRLHIGERTVETHLANAYVKLGVQSKLELARRAGDLGI
;
A
#
# COMPACT_ATOMS: atom_id res chain seq x y z
N MET A 1 1.42 6.88 21.79
CA MET A 1 2.56 7.72 21.35
C MET A 1 3.88 7.11 21.78
N ASP A 2 4.02 6.72 23.05
CA ASP A 2 5.20 5.98 23.50
C ASP A 2 5.41 4.65 22.79
N ASP A 3 4.36 4.03 22.25
CA ASP A 3 4.47 2.76 21.53
C ASP A 3 5.37 2.85 20.29
N ILE A 4 5.25 3.93 19.48
CA ILE A 4 6.12 4.13 18.31
C ILE A 4 7.57 4.26 18.78
N ARG A 5 7.82 5.05 19.83
CA ARG A 5 9.16 5.23 20.40
C ARG A 5 9.71 3.91 20.95
N ALA A 6 8.90 3.14 21.67
CA ALA A 6 9.28 1.85 22.22
C ALA A 6 9.65 0.84 21.13
N VAL A 7 8.89 0.80 20.03
CA VAL A 7 9.20 -0.04 18.86
C VAL A 7 10.50 0.41 18.20
N MET A 8 10.70 1.72 18.02
CA MET A 8 11.94 2.26 17.45
C MET A 8 13.16 1.93 18.31
N ASP A 9 13.05 2.13 19.62
CA ASP A 9 14.12 1.83 20.58
C ASP A 9 14.44 0.33 20.59
N ALA A 10 13.43 -0.54 20.57
CA ALA A 10 13.61 -1.99 20.49
C ALA A 10 14.24 -2.45 19.16
N ALA A 11 13.95 -1.73 18.06
CA ALA A 11 14.53 -1.98 16.75
C ALA A 11 15.92 -1.36 16.56
N GLY A 12 16.42 -0.57 17.52
CA GLY A 12 17.67 0.18 17.39
C GLY A 12 17.61 1.29 16.34
N SER A 13 16.43 1.88 16.11
CA SER A 13 16.21 2.94 15.13
C SER A 13 16.26 4.32 15.79
N ASP A 14 17.28 5.11 15.47
CA ASP A 14 17.40 6.50 15.93
C ASP A 14 16.39 7.43 15.25
N GLY A 15 15.88 7.07 14.07
CA GLY A 15 14.89 7.85 13.34
C GLY A 15 14.25 7.05 12.20
N ALA A 16 13.00 7.36 11.88
CA ALA A 16 12.26 6.67 10.81
C ALA A 16 11.38 7.63 9.99
N ALA A 17 11.12 7.24 8.74
CA ALA A 17 10.03 7.82 7.96
C ALA A 17 8.74 7.13 8.41
N LEU A 18 7.72 7.91 8.77
CA LEU A 18 6.46 7.37 9.26
C LEU A 18 5.42 7.37 8.15
N LEU A 19 4.84 6.21 7.88
CA LEU A 19 3.69 6.05 6.99
C LEU A 19 2.43 5.89 7.85
N GLY A 20 1.65 6.96 7.95
CA GLY A 20 0.35 6.98 8.60
C GLY A 20 -0.78 6.76 7.61
N ILE A 21 -1.50 5.65 7.74
CA ILE A 21 -2.66 5.32 6.91
C ILE A 21 -3.92 5.53 7.74
N SER A 22 -4.94 6.22 7.21
CA SER A 22 -6.21 6.42 7.91
C SER A 22 -5.99 7.06 9.29
N GLU A 23 -6.46 6.48 10.39
CA GLU A 23 -6.20 6.92 11.78
C GLU A 23 -4.71 7.03 12.14
N GLY A 24 -3.85 6.27 11.45
CA GLY A 24 -2.40 6.35 11.62
C GLY A 24 -1.82 7.69 11.20
N GLY A 25 -2.51 8.48 10.37
CA GLY A 25 -2.09 9.81 9.96
C GLY A 25 -2.05 10.81 11.13
N PRO A 26 -3.16 11.09 11.84
CA PRO A 26 -3.16 11.91 13.05
C PRO A 26 -2.11 11.48 14.07
N LEU A 27 -1.98 10.18 14.32
CA LEU A 27 -0.97 9.66 15.25
C LEU A 27 0.45 9.99 14.78
N SER A 28 0.73 9.81 13.49
CA SER A 28 2.05 10.12 12.91
C SER A 28 2.33 11.63 12.87
N ILE A 29 1.30 12.47 12.70
CA ILE A 29 1.40 13.93 12.80
C ILE A 29 1.79 14.33 14.22
N VAL A 30 1.08 13.79 15.24
CA VAL A 30 1.37 14.08 16.64
C VAL A 30 2.79 13.62 16.98
N PHE A 31 3.18 12.41 16.54
CA PHE A 31 4.54 11.89 16.73
C PHE A 31 5.60 12.79 16.07
N GLY A 32 5.43 13.14 14.81
CA GLY A 32 6.35 14.02 14.09
C GLY A 32 6.47 15.43 14.69
N CYS A 33 5.43 15.93 15.34
CA CYS A 33 5.48 17.19 16.09
C CYS A 33 6.17 17.05 17.45
N THR A 34 6.04 15.89 18.10
CA THR A 34 6.53 15.65 19.47
C THR A 34 8.00 15.23 19.46
N TYR A 35 8.40 14.43 18.48
CA TYR A 35 9.73 13.85 18.31
C TYR A 35 10.27 14.12 16.90
N PRO A 36 10.42 15.39 16.47
CA PRO A 36 10.91 15.72 15.14
C PRO A 36 12.32 15.17 14.88
N GLU A 37 13.15 15.03 15.92
CA GLU A 37 14.49 14.42 15.83
C GLU A 37 14.45 12.91 15.56
N ARG A 38 13.34 12.24 15.89
CA ARG A 38 13.11 10.81 15.61
C ARG A 38 12.33 10.59 14.31
N THR A 39 11.89 11.65 13.63
CA THR A 39 11.00 11.55 12.46
C THR A 39 11.64 12.19 11.24
N VAL A 40 12.18 11.38 10.33
CA VAL A 40 12.90 11.93 9.15
C VAL A 40 11.97 12.45 8.06
N ALA A 41 10.77 11.87 7.96
CA ALA A 41 9.73 12.27 7.02
C ALA A 41 8.38 11.71 7.45
N LEU A 42 7.31 12.33 6.97
CA LEU A 42 5.93 11.88 7.15
C LEU A 42 5.31 11.56 5.79
N VAL A 43 4.69 10.40 5.69
CA VAL A 43 3.81 10.01 4.57
C VAL A 43 2.43 9.75 5.16
N VAL A 44 1.42 10.47 4.66
CA VAL A 44 0.04 10.33 5.08
C VAL A 44 -0.77 9.81 3.90
N TYR A 45 -1.53 8.72 4.09
CA TYR A 45 -2.39 8.15 3.05
C TYR A 45 -3.83 8.03 3.55
N GLY A 46 -4.80 8.50 2.77
CA GLY A 46 -6.22 8.24 3.01
C GLY A 46 -6.68 8.69 4.40
N SER A 47 -6.24 9.87 4.85
CA SER A 47 -6.30 10.28 6.26
C SER A 47 -6.93 11.66 6.43
N TYR A 48 -7.00 12.14 7.67
CA TYR A 48 -7.75 13.30 8.11
C TYR A 48 -7.03 14.04 9.24
N ALA A 49 -7.40 15.31 9.47
CA ALA A 49 -6.94 16.07 10.64
C ALA A 49 -7.92 15.95 11.81
N CYS A 50 -9.21 15.86 11.51
CA CYS A 50 -10.29 15.64 12.47
C CYS A 50 -11.20 14.56 11.89
N TRP A 51 -11.66 13.62 12.71
CA TRP A 51 -12.58 12.59 12.20
C TRP A 51 -13.97 13.19 11.97
N MET A 52 -14.46 13.94 12.95
CA MET A 52 -15.84 14.44 12.97
C MET A 52 -15.99 15.72 12.18
N ARG A 53 -17.18 15.90 11.61
CA ARG A 53 -17.57 17.16 10.99
C ARG A 53 -17.64 18.26 12.04
N ASP A 54 -17.15 19.44 11.66
CA ASP A 54 -17.24 20.68 12.41
C ASP A 54 -17.54 21.85 11.45
N ASP A 55 -17.84 23.03 11.97
CA ASP A 55 -18.22 24.21 11.17
C ASP A 55 -17.09 24.64 10.20
N ASP A 56 -15.84 24.57 10.65
CA ASP A 56 -14.62 24.84 9.88
C ASP A 56 -14.00 23.57 9.27
N TYR A 57 -14.64 22.42 9.47
CA TYR A 57 -14.23 21.11 8.97
C TYR A 57 -15.42 20.31 8.40
N PRO A 58 -16.04 20.76 7.28
CA PRO A 58 -17.33 20.25 6.82
C PRO A 58 -17.29 18.83 6.22
N PHE A 59 -16.10 18.32 5.90
CA PHE A 59 -15.88 17.04 5.20
C PHE A 59 -15.54 15.87 6.14
N GLY A 60 -15.60 16.09 7.46
CA GLY A 60 -15.60 15.01 8.45
C GLY A 60 -16.92 14.22 8.48
N GLN A 61 -16.95 13.16 9.29
CA GLN A 61 -18.16 12.33 9.47
C GLN A 61 -19.20 13.05 10.34
N SER A 62 -20.47 12.94 9.98
CA SER A 62 -21.57 13.42 10.83
C SER A 62 -21.81 12.48 12.01
N PRO A 63 -22.46 12.96 13.10
CA PRO A 63 -22.87 12.11 14.21
C PRO A 63 -23.75 10.93 13.78
N GLU A 64 -24.60 11.10 12.77
CA GLU A 64 -25.43 10.05 12.17
C GLU A 64 -24.55 9.00 11.51
N GLN A 65 -23.60 9.41 10.66
CA GLN A 65 -22.69 8.48 9.98
C GLN A 65 -21.83 7.68 10.97
N LEU A 66 -21.43 8.28 12.09
CA LEU A 66 -20.72 7.58 13.17
C LEU A 66 -21.63 6.55 13.86
N ARG A 67 -22.87 6.92 14.19
CA ARG A 67 -23.84 6.00 14.81
C ARG A 67 -24.14 4.81 13.90
N ASP A 68 -24.48 5.06 12.63
CA ASP A 68 -24.78 4.01 11.65
C ASP A 68 -23.60 3.05 11.50
N PHE A 69 -22.38 3.59 11.49
CA PHE A 69 -21.17 2.79 11.41
C PHE A 69 -20.96 1.91 12.65
N LEU A 70 -21.14 2.46 13.85
CA LEU A 70 -21.05 1.71 15.10
C LEU A 70 -22.11 0.61 15.19
N ASP A 71 -23.35 0.91 14.80
CA ASP A 71 -24.46 -0.04 14.82
C ASP A 71 -24.27 -1.18 13.81
N SER A 72 -23.58 -0.91 12.69
CA SER A 72 -23.26 -1.92 11.68
C SER A 72 -22.17 -2.92 12.10
N MET A 73 -21.38 -2.62 13.15
CA MET A 73 -20.15 -3.36 13.46
C MET A 73 -20.35 -4.84 13.73
N HIS A 74 -21.36 -5.19 14.53
CA HIS A 74 -21.63 -6.59 14.87
C HIS A 74 -21.90 -7.40 13.61
N ARG A 75 -22.81 -6.94 12.76
CA ARG A 75 -23.13 -7.56 11.47
C ARG A 75 -21.89 -7.64 10.59
N ALA A 76 -21.13 -6.56 10.49
CA ALA A 76 -19.99 -6.53 9.59
C ALA A 76 -18.84 -7.45 10.02
N TRP A 77 -18.68 -7.72 11.32
CA TRP A 77 -17.72 -8.71 11.84
C TRP A 77 -18.13 -10.15 11.53
N GLU A 78 -19.44 -10.41 11.50
CA GLU A 78 -20.01 -11.71 11.13
C GLU A 78 -19.90 -11.95 9.62
N THR A 79 -20.25 -10.95 8.80
CA THR A 79 -20.41 -11.09 7.35
C THR A 79 -19.17 -10.70 6.54
N GLY A 80 -18.29 -9.85 7.09
CA GLY A 80 -17.17 -9.24 6.38
C GLY A 80 -17.54 -8.02 5.52
N GLU A 81 -18.80 -7.56 5.54
CA GLU A 81 -19.31 -6.50 4.63
C GLU A 81 -18.61 -5.15 4.77
N TRP A 82 -18.00 -4.83 5.91
CA TRP A 82 -17.26 -3.58 6.07
C TRP A 82 -16.09 -3.50 5.07
N TRP A 83 -15.45 -4.61 4.70
CA TRP A 83 -14.38 -4.62 3.68
C TRP A 83 -14.84 -4.05 2.34
N ALA A 84 -16.00 -4.51 1.89
CA ALA A 84 -16.60 -4.14 0.61
C ALA A 84 -16.77 -2.62 0.47
N GLN A 85 -17.09 -1.96 1.58
CA GLN A 85 -17.31 -0.51 1.60
C GLN A 85 -16.01 0.30 1.47
N PHE A 86 -14.87 -0.27 1.85
CA PHE A 86 -13.57 0.41 1.82
C PHE A 86 -12.76 0.09 0.58
N ASN A 87 -13.06 -1.02 -0.11
CA ASN A 87 -12.25 -1.52 -1.21
C ASN A 87 -13.14 -1.99 -2.37
N PRO A 88 -13.84 -1.06 -3.03
CA PRO A 88 -14.79 -1.38 -4.08
C PRO A 88 -14.18 -2.17 -5.25
N SER A 89 -12.89 -2.04 -5.54
CA SER A 89 -12.28 -2.72 -6.70
C SER A 89 -12.19 -4.24 -6.55
N VAL A 90 -12.17 -4.75 -5.32
CA VAL A 90 -12.07 -6.19 -5.01
C VAL A 90 -13.38 -6.77 -4.49
N LEU A 91 -14.50 -6.09 -4.72
CA LEU A 91 -15.83 -6.51 -4.29
C LEU A 91 -16.26 -7.89 -4.79
N ALA A 92 -15.73 -8.36 -5.91
CA ALA A 92 -16.07 -9.67 -6.47
C ALA A 92 -15.15 -10.80 -5.98
N ASP A 93 -14.09 -10.48 -5.22
CA ASP A 93 -13.10 -11.47 -4.78
C ASP A 93 -13.52 -12.13 -3.47
N GLU A 94 -14.21 -13.27 -3.59
CA GLU A 94 -14.65 -14.08 -2.44
C GLU A 94 -13.48 -14.63 -1.61
N HIS A 95 -12.32 -14.88 -2.23
CA HIS A 95 -11.14 -15.34 -1.50
C HIS A 95 -10.64 -14.22 -0.57
N TYR A 96 -10.54 -13.00 -1.10
CA TYR A 96 -10.12 -11.84 -0.34
C TYR A 96 -11.12 -11.50 0.78
N LYS A 97 -12.43 -11.51 0.49
CA LYS A 97 -13.47 -11.32 1.52
C LYS A 97 -13.33 -12.30 2.67
N SER A 98 -13.13 -13.58 2.36
CA SER A 98 -12.96 -14.63 3.36
C SER A 98 -11.68 -14.44 4.19
N TRP A 99 -10.56 -14.11 3.54
CA TRP A 99 -9.30 -13.79 4.22
C TRP A 99 -9.44 -12.58 5.15
N TRP A 100 -10.08 -11.50 4.68
CA TRP A 100 -10.29 -10.30 5.48
C TRP A 100 -11.20 -10.55 6.69
N ALA A 101 -12.31 -11.26 6.52
CA ALA A 101 -13.19 -11.61 7.63
C ALA A 101 -12.45 -12.42 8.71
N ARG A 102 -11.52 -13.29 8.31
CA ARG A 102 -10.63 -13.99 9.26
C ARG A 102 -9.66 -13.04 9.95
N TYR A 103 -9.04 -12.11 9.20
CA TYR A 103 -8.15 -11.09 9.76
C TYR A 103 -8.86 -10.23 10.82
N LEU A 104 -10.05 -9.69 10.52
CA LEU A 104 -10.81 -8.87 11.46
C LEU A 104 -11.11 -9.61 12.79
N ARG A 105 -11.56 -10.86 12.70
CA ARG A 105 -11.84 -11.71 13.88
C ARG A 105 -10.58 -12.02 14.68
N ALA A 106 -9.42 -12.10 14.05
CA ALA A 106 -8.14 -12.30 14.72
C ALA A 106 -7.61 -10.99 15.35
N ALA A 107 -7.91 -9.83 14.76
CA ALA A 107 -7.39 -8.55 15.17
C ALA A 107 -8.13 -7.98 16.40
N ALA A 108 -9.47 -8.03 16.42
CA ALA A 108 -10.26 -7.47 17.51
C ALA A 108 -11.64 -8.14 17.62
N SER A 109 -12.26 -8.09 18.80
CA SER A 109 -13.69 -8.37 18.93
C SER A 109 -14.53 -7.19 18.39
N PRO A 110 -15.81 -7.37 18.02
CA PRO A 110 -16.67 -6.27 17.60
C PRO A 110 -16.75 -5.14 18.65
N GLY A 111 -16.79 -5.50 19.93
CA GLY A 111 -16.80 -4.51 21.02
C GLY A 111 -15.50 -3.72 21.13
N MET A 112 -14.34 -4.37 20.90
CA MET A 112 -13.05 -3.67 20.84
C MET A 112 -12.97 -2.73 19.64
N ALA A 113 -13.44 -3.17 18.47
CA ALA A 113 -13.50 -2.33 17.27
C ALA A 113 -14.41 -1.11 17.46
N ALA A 114 -15.57 -1.29 18.11
CA ALA A 114 -16.48 -0.20 18.43
C ALA A 114 -15.85 0.79 19.42
N ALA A 115 -15.11 0.29 20.43
CA ALA A 115 -14.37 1.13 21.36
C ALA A 115 -13.27 1.94 20.64
N LEU A 116 -12.53 1.32 19.73
CA LEU A 116 -11.51 2.00 18.91
C LEU A 116 -12.15 3.11 18.07
N VAL A 117 -13.26 2.84 17.39
CA VAL A 117 -13.94 3.87 16.58
C VAL A 117 -14.47 5.03 17.43
N ARG A 118 -15.00 4.77 18.63
CA ARG A 118 -15.40 5.83 19.57
C ARG A 118 -14.23 6.66 20.07
N MET A 119 -13.07 6.04 20.26
CA MET A 119 -11.83 6.76 20.60
C MET A 119 -11.38 7.61 19.42
N ASN A 120 -11.36 7.03 18.23
CA ASN A 120 -10.89 7.72 17.03
C ASN A 120 -11.80 8.87 16.59
N SER A 121 -13.11 8.80 16.88
CA SER A 121 -14.02 9.92 16.64
C SER A 121 -13.71 11.16 17.50
N GLN A 122 -12.83 11.03 18.49
CA GLN A 122 -12.35 12.15 19.31
C GLN A 122 -11.02 12.72 18.81
N ILE A 123 -10.43 12.14 17.75
CA ILE A 123 -9.18 12.61 17.18
C ILE A 123 -9.40 13.97 16.50
N ASP A 124 -8.64 14.95 16.96
CA ASP A 124 -8.48 16.24 16.33
C ASP A 124 -7.02 16.71 16.49
N VAL A 125 -6.33 16.87 15.36
CA VAL A 125 -4.95 17.36 15.28
C VAL A 125 -4.84 18.65 14.50
N ARG A 126 -5.96 19.36 14.25
CA ARG A 126 -5.99 20.60 13.46
C ARG A 126 -5.01 21.66 13.99
N ASP A 127 -4.93 21.81 15.31
CA ASP A 127 -4.05 22.78 15.99
C ASP A 127 -2.55 22.44 15.85
N LEU A 128 -2.21 21.22 15.47
CA LEU A 128 -0.83 20.77 15.31
C LEU A 128 -0.29 20.98 13.90
N LEU A 129 -1.14 21.14 12.88
CA LEU A 129 -0.73 21.09 11.48
C LEU A 129 0.34 22.12 11.12
N GLN A 130 0.23 23.36 11.63
CA GLN A 130 1.21 24.43 11.40
C GLN A 130 2.56 24.19 12.10
N ARG A 131 2.59 23.29 13.09
CA ARG A 131 3.78 22.93 13.87
C ARG A 131 4.59 21.82 13.20
N VAL A 132 4.02 21.10 12.24
CA VAL A 132 4.75 20.08 11.47
C VAL A 132 5.86 20.77 10.66
N LYS A 133 7.12 20.45 10.97
CA LYS A 133 8.31 21.00 10.28
C LYS A 133 9.05 19.96 9.43
N ILE A 134 8.75 18.69 9.63
CA ILE A 134 9.35 17.58 8.89
C ILE A 134 8.78 17.50 7.47
N PRO A 135 9.56 17.05 6.47
CA PRO A 135 9.06 16.82 5.12
C PRO A 135 7.82 15.93 5.15
N THR A 136 6.76 16.34 4.45
CA THR A 136 5.48 15.62 4.48
C THR A 136 4.94 15.37 3.07
N LEU A 137 4.60 14.13 2.77
CA LEU A 137 3.84 13.70 1.59
C LEU A 137 2.44 13.30 2.02
N ILE A 138 1.44 13.78 1.30
CA ILE A 138 0.03 13.44 1.49
C ILE A 138 -0.48 12.79 0.20
N LEU A 139 -1.04 11.59 0.32
CA LEU A 139 -1.57 10.78 -0.76
C LEU A 139 -3.05 10.49 -0.50
N HIS A 140 -3.89 10.61 -1.51
CA HIS A 140 -5.32 10.33 -1.37
C HIS A 140 -5.95 9.88 -2.68
N ARG A 141 -6.94 8.99 -2.59
CA ARG A 141 -7.70 8.47 -3.74
C ARG A 141 -8.90 9.37 -4.05
N THR A 142 -9.00 9.88 -5.27
CA THR A 142 -10.00 10.92 -5.61
C THR A 142 -11.43 10.42 -5.64
N GLU A 143 -11.65 9.13 -5.83
CA GLU A 143 -12.98 8.51 -5.91
C GLU A 143 -13.33 7.74 -4.62
N GLU A 144 -12.50 7.85 -3.58
CA GLU A 144 -12.79 7.26 -2.28
C GLU A 144 -14.02 7.92 -1.66
N THR A 145 -14.96 7.10 -1.21
CA THR A 145 -16.25 7.58 -0.66
C THR A 145 -16.29 7.60 0.87
N ARG A 146 -15.33 6.95 1.54
CA ARG A 146 -15.33 6.89 3.01
C ARG A 146 -14.70 8.14 3.61
N PHE A 147 -13.52 8.53 3.13
CA PHE A 147 -12.87 9.77 3.49
C PHE A 147 -12.74 10.66 2.26
N ASP A 148 -13.46 11.77 2.28
CA ASP A 148 -13.44 12.76 1.19
C ASP A 148 -12.02 13.28 0.97
N VAL A 149 -11.60 13.42 -0.29
CA VAL A 149 -10.29 13.97 -0.69
C VAL A 149 -10.04 15.39 -0.12
N ALA A 150 -11.10 16.12 0.24
CA ALA A 150 -11.01 17.38 0.97
C ALA A 150 -10.23 17.26 2.29
N ASN A 151 -10.22 16.10 2.94
CA ASN A 151 -9.37 15.83 4.10
C ASN A 151 -7.88 16.00 3.77
N ALA A 152 -7.43 15.40 2.67
CA ALA A 152 -6.05 15.52 2.21
C ALA A 152 -5.70 16.94 1.76
N ARG A 153 -6.62 17.61 1.06
CA ARG A 153 -6.46 19.03 0.67
C ARG A 153 -6.33 19.94 1.89
N TYR A 154 -7.13 19.70 2.94
CA TYR A 154 -7.08 20.46 4.18
C TYR A 154 -5.73 20.30 4.90
N LEU A 155 -5.23 19.06 4.99
CA LEU A 155 -3.90 18.77 5.54
C LEU A 155 -2.82 19.51 4.76
N ALA A 156 -2.83 19.42 3.42
CA ALA A 156 -1.83 20.04 2.56
C ALA A 156 -1.80 21.57 2.63
N GLN A 157 -2.97 22.20 2.81
CA GLN A 157 -3.07 23.66 2.97
C GLN A 157 -2.52 24.15 4.31
N ARG A 158 -2.46 23.30 5.34
CA ARG A 158 -2.13 23.70 6.73
C ARG A 158 -0.81 23.13 7.24
N ILE A 159 -0.26 22.09 6.61
CA ILE A 159 1.07 21.59 6.89
C ILE A 159 2.07 22.36 6.01
N PRO A 160 3.01 23.11 6.59
CA PRO A 160 4.02 23.83 5.81
C PRO A 160 4.84 22.88 4.93
N ASN A 161 5.00 23.26 3.66
CA ASN A 161 5.80 22.51 2.67
C ASN A 161 5.33 21.07 2.41
N ALA A 162 4.07 20.72 2.73
CA ALA A 162 3.52 19.42 2.36
C ALA A 162 3.37 19.29 0.83
N LYS A 163 3.73 18.12 0.31
CA LYS A 163 3.40 17.73 -1.07
C LYS A 163 2.10 16.93 -1.05
N LEU A 164 1.07 17.42 -1.74
CA LEU A 164 -0.14 16.66 -2.01
C LEU A 164 -0.04 15.94 -3.35
N VAL A 165 -0.41 14.66 -3.38
CA VAL A 165 -0.63 13.90 -4.60
C VAL A 165 -1.98 13.21 -4.53
N GLU A 166 -2.88 13.62 -5.42
CA GLU A 166 -4.18 13.00 -5.61
C GLU A 166 -4.06 11.91 -6.69
N LEU A 167 -4.48 10.70 -6.34
CA LEU A 167 -4.38 9.52 -7.19
C LEU A 167 -5.78 9.07 -7.64
N PRO A 168 -5.97 8.64 -8.90
CA PRO A 168 -7.23 8.02 -9.33
C PRO A 168 -7.55 6.75 -8.54
N GLY A 169 -8.82 6.36 -8.48
CA GLY A 169 -9.29 5.15 -7.80
C GLY A 169 -10.07 5.44 -6.52
N ALA A 170 -10.65 4.38 -5.95
CA ALA A 170 -11.65 4.46 -4.89
C ALA A 170 -11.31 3.62 -3.64
N ASP A 171 -10.24 2.82 -3.67
CA ASP A 171 -9.89 1.93 -2.57
C ASP A 171 -9.13 2.66 -1.45
N HIS A 172 -9.59 2.46 -0.22
CA HIS A 172 -9.02 3.09 0.97
C HIS A 172 -7.70 2.48 1.41
N TRP A 173 -7.40 1.22 1.07
CA TRP A 173 -6.11 0.62 1.45
C TRP A 173 -5.07 0.78 0.34
N PRO A 174 -3.87 1.29 0.65
CA PRO A 174 -2.87 1.62 -0.37
C PRO A 174 -2.30 0.42 -1.12
N TRP A 175 -2.48 -0.80 -0.60
CA TRP A 175 -2.06 -2.06 -1.24
C TRP A 175 -3.16 -2.70 -2.09
N VAL A 176 -4.35 -2.11 -2.17
CA VAL A 176 -5.47 -2.59 -2.99
C VAL A 176 -5.58 -1.74 -4.25
N GLY A 177 -5.90 -2.38 -5.37
CA GLY A 177 -5.96 -1.72 -6.68
C GLY A 177 -4.56 -1.34 -7.16
N ASP A 178 -4.40 -0.07 -7.54
CA ASP A 178 -3.15 0.46 -8.10
C ASP A 178 -2.12 0.81 -7.02
N ALA A 179 -1.57 -0.20 -6.34
CA ALA A 179 -0.55 -0.02 -5.30
C ALA A 179 0.75 0.60 -5.84
N GLU A 180 1.05 0.40 -7.12
CA GLU A 180 2.27 0.88 -7.77
C GLU A 180 2.32 2.42 -7.83
N SER A 181 1.19 3.09 -8.08
CA SER A 181 1.18 4.56 -8.04
C SER A 181 1.45 5.12 -6.65
N VAL A 182 0.99 4.46 -5.59
CA VAL A 182 1.31 4.83 -4.21
C VAL A 182 2.79 4.63 -3.93
N LEU A 183 3.32 3.44 -4.22
CA LEU A 183 4.72 3.10 -3.99
C LEU A 183 5.67 4.03 -4.76
N LYS A 184 5.34 4.36 -6.00
CA LYS A 184 6.11 5.31 -6.83
C LYS A 184 6.25 6.66 -6.15
N GLU A 185 5.16 7.25 -5.66
CA GLU A 185 5.21 8.58 -5.03
C GLU A 185 5.95 8.55 -3.70
N VAL A 186 5.78 7.48 -2.91
CA VAL A 186 6.52 7.27 -1.66
C VAL A 186 8.02 7.13 -1.94
N GLU A 187 8.41 6.34 -2.94
CA GLU A 187 9.83 6.13 -3.28
C GLU A 187 10.50 7.43 -3.78
N ILE A 188 9.83 8.15 -4.68
CA ILE A 188 10.33 9.43 -5.19
C ILE A 188 10.49 10.43 -4.04
N PHE A 189 9.51 10.49 -3.13
CA PHE A 189 9.56 11.39 -1.99
C PHE A 189 10.69 11.05 -1.00
N LEU A 190 10.86 9.78 -0.65
CA LEU A 190 11.84 9.37 0.36
C LEU A 190 13.27 9.28 -0.18
N THR A 191 13.45 9.02 -1.48
CA THR A 191 14.78 8.75 -2.05
C THR A 191 15.23 9.75 -3.11
N GLY A 192 14.32 10.60 -3.61
CA GLY A 192 14.57 11.49 -4.75
C GLY A 192 14.70 10.77 -6.09
N THR A 193 14.53 9.45 -6.13
CA THR A 193 14.65 8.63 -7.33
C THR A 193 13.46 7.70 -7.47
N GLN A 194 13.04 7.43 -8.70
CA GLN A 194 12.19 6.28 -8.98
C GLN A 194 13.13 5.11 -9.28
N ARG A 195 13.11 4.03 -8.49
CA ARG A 195 13.74 2.80 -8.98
C ARG A 195 12.86 2.27 -10.09
N ARG A 196 13.49 1.83 -11.18
CA ARG A 196 12.80 0.94 -12.11
C ARG A 196 12.25 -0.23 -11.29
N PRO A 197 10.94 -0.55 -11.39
CA PRO A 197 10.35 -1.64 -10.64
C PRO A 197 11.24 -2.88 -10.78
N ARG A 198 11.64 -3.49 -9.66
CA ARG A 198 12.33 -4.79 -9.70
C ARG A 198 11.42 -5.92 -10.20
N GLY A 199 10.16 -5.62 -10.54
CA GLY A 199 9.23 -6.55 -11.14
C GLY A 199 8.42 -5.88 -12.25
N ALA A 200 8.81 -6.11 -13.50
CA ALA A 200 7.82 -6.39 -14.53
C ALA A 200 7.14 -7.75 -14.23
N ALA A 201 6.46 -7.84 -13.09
CA ALA A 201 5.81 -9.07 -12.62
C ALA A 201 4.35 -9.19 -13.08
N PHE A 202 3.83 -8.15 -13.75
CA PHE A 202 2.49 -8.15 -14.37
C PHE A 202 2.50 -7.74 -15.86
N GLY A 203 3.68 -7.56 -16.45
CA GLY A 203 3.79 -7.42 -17.90
C GLY A 203 3.68 -8.79 -18.56
N ILE A 204 2.94 -8.86 -19.66
CA ILE A 204 2.95 -10.02 -20.57
C ILE A 204 3.81 -9.66 -21.78
N GLY A 205 4.72 -10.54 -22.19
CA GLY A 205 5.64 -10.29 -23.32
C GLY A 205 7.12 -10.27 -22.94
N ALA A 206 8.00 -10.19 -23.95
CA ALA A 206 9.45 -10.28 -23.77
C ALA A 206 10.04 -9.10 -22.98
N GLU A 207 9.43 -7.92 -23.06
CA GLU A 207 9.80 -6.73 -22.31
C GLU A 207 9.60 -6.88 -20.79
N ALA A 208 8.80 -7.86 -20.37
CA ALA A 208 8.57 -8.17 -18.95
C ALA A 208 9.66 -9.08 -18.34
N LEU A 209 10.54 -9.66 -19.18
CA LEU A 209 11.64 -10.47 -18.70
C LEU A 209 12.68 -9.60 -18.00
N THR A 210 13.11 -10.02 -16.82
CA THR A 210 14.34 -9.49 -16.23
C THR A 210 15.52 -9.86 -17.12
N ARG A 211 16.62 -9.12 -17.02
CA ARG A 211 17.87 -9.45 -17.71
C ARG A 211 18.27 -10.92 -17.52
N ARG A 212 18.10 -11.45 -16.30
CA ARG A 212 18.51 -12.81 -15.98
C ARG A 212 17.58 -13.87 -16.57
N GLU A 213 16.26 -13.62 -16.55
CA GLU A 213 15.30 -14.48 -17.22
C GLU A 213 15.53 -14.48 -18.74
N HIS A 214 15.81 -13.32 -19.34
CA HIS A 214 16.10 -13.20 -20.76
C HIS A 214 17.36 -14.01 -21.17
N GLU A 215 18.46 -13.88 -20.43
CA GLU A 215 19.67 -14.69 -20.65
C GLU A 215 19.40 -16.20 -20.57
N ILE A 216 18.59 -16.63 -19.59
CA ILE A 216 18.23 -18.04 -19.38
C ILE A 216 17.30 -18.55 -20.49
N VAL A 217 16.33 -17.74 -20.91
CA VAL A 217 15.38 -18.07 -21.98
C VAL A 217 16.09 -18.28 -23.31
N LEU A 218 17.04 -17.41 -23.68
CA LEU A 218 17.83 -17.56 -24.91
C LEU A 218 18.57 -18.90 -24.95
N LEU A 219 19.28 -19.25 -23.87
CA LEU A 219 19.99 -20.53 -23.77
C LEU A 219 19.03 -21.73 -23.80
N ALA A 220 17.82 -21.58 -23.23
CA ALA A 220 16.81 -22.62 -23.28
C ALA A 220 16.26 -22.82 -24.71
N ILE A 221 16.06 -21.75 -25.48
CA ILE A 221 15.66 -21.79 -26.90
C ILE A 221 16.75 -22.44 -27.76
N GLU A 222 18.03 -22.20 -27.46
CA GLU A 222 19.19 -22.88 -28.07
C GLU A 222 19.28 -24.39 -27.72
N GLY A 223 18.37 -24.90 -26.88
CA GLY A 223 18.27 -26.31 -26.54
C GLY A 223 19.07 -26.71 -25.30
N GLU A 224 19.72 -25.77 -24.59
CA GLU A 224 20.48 -26.11 -23.38
C GLU A 224 19.59 -26.62 -22.23
N THR A 225 20.10 -27.59 -21.47
CA THR A 225 19.42 -28.11 -20.26
C THR A 225 19.68 -27.20 -19.06
N ALA A 226 18.81 -27.26 -18.05
CA ALA A 226 18.98 -26.46 -16.82
C ALA A 226 20.37 -26.65 -16.18
N VAL A 227 20.89 -27.88 -16.19
CA VAL A 227 22.27 -28.22 -15.76
C VAL A 227 23.34 -27.44 -16.55
N LYS A 228 23.23 -27.40 -17.89
CA LYS A 228 24.22 -26.70 -18.74
C LYS A 228 24.14 -25.19 -18.54
N ILE A 229 22.92 -24.64 -18.50
CA ILE A 229 22.66 -23.23 -18.22
C ILE A 229 23.23 -22.84 -16.86
N ALA A 230 22.97 -23.64 -15.83
CA ALA A 230 23.48 -23.43 -14.47
C ALA A 230 25.01 -23.35 -14.43
N LYS A 231 25.68 -24.28 -15.12
CA LYS A 231 27.14 -24.29 -15.23
C LYS A 231 27.68 -23.07 -15.99
N ARG A 232 27.04 -22.69 -17.10
CA ARG A 232 27.45 -21.55 -17.94
C ARG A 232 27.26 -20.21 -17.25
N LEU A 233 26.20 -20.11 -16.44
CA LEU A 233 25.80 -18.88 -15.77
C LEU A 233 26.26 -18.80 -14.30
N HIS A 234 26.99 -19.80 -13.81
CA HIS A 234 27.50 -19.92 -12.44
C HIS A 234 26.41 -19.76 -11.35
N ILE A 235 25.29 -20.45 -11.53
CA ILE A 235 24.15 -20.46 -10.60
C ILE A 235 23.69 -21.90 -10.34
N GLY A 236 22.80 -22.10 -9.35
CA GLY A 236 22.21 -23.41 -9.08
C GLY A 236 21.19 -23.83 -10.15
N GLU A 237 21.08 -25.13 -10.42
CA GLU A 237 20.08 -25.69 -11.36
C GLU A 237 18.65 -25.29 -10.96
N ARG A 238 18.32 -25.40 -9.67
CA ARG A 238 17.02 -24.97 -9.13
C ARG A 238 16.75 -23.48 -9.33
N THR A 239 17.79 -22.66 -9.37
CA THR A 239 17.69 -21.22 -9.67
C THR A 239 17.32 -21.02 -11.15
N VAL A 240 17.90 -21.80 -12.06
CA VAL A 240 17.53 -21.80 -13.49
C VAL A 240 16.07 -22.19 -13.67
N GLU A 241 15.63 -23.27 -13.02
CA GLU A 241 14.23 -23.74 -13.09
C GLU A 241 13.25 -22.68 -12.59
N THR A 242 13.58 -22.01 -11.49
CA THR A 242 12.76 -20.94 -10.92
C THR A 242 12.65 -19.76 -11.90
N HIS A 243 13.76 -19.35 -12.51
CA HIS A 243 13.75 -18.29 -13.53
C HIS A 243 12.96 -18.68 -14.78
N LEU A 244 13.06 -19.93 -15.25
CA LEU A 244 12.27 -20.42 -16.38
C LEU A 244 10.78 -20.44 -16.06
N ALA A 245 10.38 -20.90 -14.87
CA ALA A 245 8.99 -20.90 -14.44
C ALA A 245 8.40 -19.48 -14.42
N ASN A 246 9.14 -18.51 -13.89
CA ASN A 246 8.73 -17.11 -13.89
C ASN A 246 8.65 -16.52 -15.30
N ALA A 247 9.62 -16.85 -16.16
CA ALA A 247 9.63 -16.40 -17.56
C ALA A 247 8.44 -16.97 -18.35
N TYR A 248 8.07 -18.24 -18.12
CA TYR A 248 6.92 -18.88 -18.76
C TYR A 248 5.61 -18.17 -18.46
N VAL A 249 5.40 -17.78 -17.20
CA VAL A 249 4.24 -16.99 -16.79
C VAL A 249 4.19 -15.65 -17.54
N LYS A 250 5.32 -14.94 -17.62
CA LYS A 250 5.43 -13.64 -18.30
C LYS A 250 5.22 -13.74 -19.82
N LEU A 251 5.67 -14.82 -20.43
CA LEU A 251 5.57 -15.04 -21.88
C LEU A 251 4.27 -15.72 -22.30
N GLY A 252 3.44 -16.16 -21.34
CA GLY A 252 2.20 -16.88 -21.61
C GLY A 252 2.44 -18.22 -22.31
N VAL A 253 3.50 -18.94 -21.92
CA VAL A 253 3.84 -20.29 -22.41
C VAL A 253 3.86 -21.28 -21.25
N GLN A 254 3.63 -22.56 -21.52
CA GLN A 254 3.53 -23.59 -20.47
C GLN A 254 4.70 -24.58 -20.47
N SER A 255 5.57 -24.53 -21.47
CA SER A 255 6.69 -25.46 -21.57
C SER A 255 7.88 -24.89 -22.35
N LYS A 256 9.05 -25.51 -22.17
CA LYS A 256 10.26 -25.21 -22.95
C LYS A 256 10.02 -25.40 -24.46
N LEU A 257 9.24 -26.41 -24.82
CA LEU A 257 8.91 -26.70 -26.21
C LEU A 257 8.02 -25.62 -26.81
N GLU A 258 7.02 -25.14 -26.06
CA GLU A 258 6.17 -24.04 -26.47
C GLU A 258 6.95 -22.73 -26.58
N LEU A 259 7.84 -22.45 -25.62
CA LEU A 259 8.76 -21.31 -25.66
C LEU A 259 9.58 -21.32 -26.96
N ALA A 260 10.23 -22.44 -27.29
CA ALA A 260 11.05 -22.56 -28.49
C ALA A 260 10.24 -22.37 -29.78
N ARG A 261 8.97 -22.82 -29.80
CA ARG A 261 8.08 -22.68 -30.97
C ARG A 261 7.62 -21.23 -31.18
N ARG A 262 7.41 -20.47 -30.10
CA ARG A 262 6.84 -19.11 -30.13
C ARG A 262 7.88 -18.00 -29.99
N ALA A 263 9.17 -18.32 -29.90
CA ALA A 263 10.24 -17.34 -29.68
C ALA A 263 10.18 -16.15 -30.66
N GLY A 264 10.05 -16.44 -31.96
CA GLY A 264 9.94 -15.40 -32.99
C GLY A 264 8.71 -14.51 -32.87
N ASP A 265 7.55 -15.07 -32.47
CA ASP A 265 6.32 -14.31 -32.26
C ASP A 265 6.38 -13.46 -30.98
N LEU A 266 7.17 -13.89 -30.00
CA LEU A 266 7.37 -13.21 -28.72
C LEU A 266 8.47 -12.14 -28.78
N GLY A 267 9.20 -12.02 -29.89
CA GLY A 267 10.30 -11.07 -30.03
C GLY A 267 11.56 -11.47 -29.26
N ILE A 268 11.80 -12.77 -29.11
CA ILE A 268 12.94 -13.37 -28.39
C ILE A 268 13.89 -14.07 -29.36
#